data_AF-A0A4U0V541-F1
#
_entry.id   AF-A0A4U0V541-F1
#
_cell.length_a   1.000
_cell.length_b   1.000
_cell.length_c   1.000
_cell.angle_alpha   90.00
_cell.angle_beta   90.00
_cell.angle_gamma   90.00
#
_symmetry.space_group_name_H-M   'P 1'
#
loop_
_entity.id
_entity.type
_entity.pdbx_description
1 polymer ?
#
loop_
_entity_poly.entity_id
_entity_poly.type
_entity_poly.pdbx_seq_one_letter_code
_entity_poly.pdbx_strand_id
1 'polypeptide(L)'
;MPPPFHRLLAFYSNKSDRPNTQTVRLTDSLRGNLALGLDFPAALAIALGRHLFLRNTSFLSLNIHVPSVSTTKTLLDGIPIDEKRAYSRADIVGAARRNGNGVLGQADALGMWALAADVRTGLVRGEDVVAFQRGTLFEVIERRRRGRGQVLPFWRGGPIS
;
A
#
# COMPACT_ATOMS: atom_id res chain seq x y z
N MET A 1 2.76 1.28 -20.48
CA MET A 1 3.06 0.98 -19.05
C MET A 1 1.75 0.74 -18.31
N PRO A 2 1.71 -0.18 -17.32
CA PRO A 2 0.50 -0.43 -16.53
C PRO A 2 0.08 0.83 -15.73
N PRO A 3 -1.21 1.02 -15.45
CA PRO A 3 -1.70 2.13 -14.63
C PRO A 3 -1.08 2.13 -13.23
N PRO A 4 -0.89 3.31 -12.59
CA PRO A 4 -0.27 3.40 -11.26
C PRO A 4 -0.92 2.52 -10.20
N PHE A 5 -2.25 2.47 -10.15
CA PHE A 5 -2.95 1.64 -9.17
C PHE A 5 -2.72 0.14 -9.41
N HIS A 6 -2.66 -0.26 -10.68
CA HIS A 6 -2.36 -1.65 -11.06
C HIS A 6 -0.94 -2.05 -10.68
N ARG A 7 0.03 -1.12 -10.70
CA ARG A 7 1.40 -1.39 -10.21
C ARG A 7 1.43 -1.65 -8.71
N LEU A 8 0.69 -0.87 -7.93
CA LEU A 8 0.55 -1.10 -6.48
C LEU A 8 -0.08 -2.47 -6.19
N LEU A 9 -1.04 -2.91 -7.00
CA LEU A 9 -1.62 -4.26 -6.88
C LEU A 9 -0.66 -5.36 -7.34
N ALA A 10 0.08 -5.12 -8.43
CA ALA A 10 1.06 -6.05 -8.97
C ALA A 10 2.19 -6.34 -7.99
N PHE A 11 2.54 -5.38 -7.11
CA PHE A 11 3.44 -5.63 -5.99
C PHE A 11 3.03 -6.86 -5.16
N TYR A 12 1.73 -7.02 -4.87
CA TYR A 12 1.24 -8.14 -4.09
C TYR A 12 1.20 -9.44 -4.90
N SER A 13 0.69 -9.40 -6.14
CA SER A 13 0.59 -10.62 -6.96
C SER A 13 1.97 -11.19 -7.35
N ASN A 14 2.99 -10.34 -7.46
CA ASN A 14 4.38 -10.76 -7.65
C ASN A 14 5.01 -11.47 -6.43
N LYS A 15 4.34 -11.47 -5.27
CA LYS A 15 4.76 -12.22 -4.07
C LYS A 15 4.06 -13.58 -3.95
N SER A 16 3.26 -13.97 -4.95
CA SER A 16 2.61 -15.27 -5.02
C SER A 16 3.63 -16.39 -5.24
N ASP A 17 3.48 -17.50 -4.52
CA ASP A 17 4.26 -18.73 -4.76
C ASP A 17 3.81 -19.49 -6.02
N ARG A 18 2.74 -19.02 -6.66
CA ARG A 18 2.15 -19.67 -7.84
C ARG A 18 2.44 -18.84 -9.09
N PRO A 19 2.58 -19.49 -10.26
CA PRO A 19 2.93 -18.83 -11.53
C PRO A 19 1.90 -17.80 -12.03
N ASN A 20 0.72 -17.69 -11.41
CA ASN A 20 -0.28 -16.70 -11.77
C ASN A 20 -0.05 -15.37 -11.02
N THR A 21 0.70 -14.46 -11.65
CA THR A 21 1.06 -13.12 -11.15
C THR A 21 0.01 -12.05 -11.45
N GLN A 22 -1.15 -12.42 -12.00
CA GLN A 22 -2.23 -11.48 -12.35
C GLN A 22 -3.36 -11.44 -11.33
N THR A 23 -3.30 -12.31 -10.32
CA THR A 23 -4.32 -12.41 -9.27
C THR A 23 -3.67 -12.20 -7.92
N VAL A 24 -4.21 -11.27 -7.13
CA VAL A 24 -3.82 -11.10 -5.73
C VAL A 24 -4.74 -11.99 -4.89
N ARG A 25 -4.16 -13.01 -4.25
CA ARG A 25 -4.84 -13.81 -3.22
C ARG A 25 -4.68 -13.14 -1.87
N LEU A 26 -5.56 -13.48 -0.92
CA LEU A 26 -5.47 -12.95 0.44
C LEU A 26 -4.09 -13.23 1.08
N THR A 27 -3.52 -14.40 0.83
CA THR A 27 -2.16 -14.77 1.28
C THR A 27 -1.06 -13.90 0.68
N ASP A 28 -1.18 -13.54 -0.60
CA ASP A 28 -0.19 -12.71 -1.31
C ASP A 28 -0.26 -11.27 -0.79
N SER A 29 -1.49 -10.80 -0.55
CA SER A 29 -1.83 -9.53 0.09
C SER A 29 -1.22 -9.42 1.49
N LEU A 30 -1.39 -10.46 2.31
CA LEU A 30 -0.79 -10.60 3.64
C LEU A 30 0.74 -10.57 3.58
N ARG A 31 1.35 -11.39 2.72
CA ARG A 31 2.81 -11.44 2.55
C ARG A 31 3.38 -10.11 2.11
N GLY A 32 2.73 -9.42 1.18
CA GLY A 32 3.15 -8.09 0.76
C GLY A 32 3.06 -7.06 1.90
N ASN A 33 1.98 -7.08 2.68
CA ASN A 33 1.86 -6.19 3.85
C ASN A 33 2.94 -6.49 4.92
N LEU A 34 3.25 -7.76 5.18
CA LEU A 34 4.33 -8.17 6.08
C LEU A 34 5.71 -7.78 5.55
N ALA A 35 5.95 -7.89 4.24
CA ALA A 35 7.20 -7.46 3.60
C ALA A 35 7.38 -5.93 3.67
N LEU A 36 6.27 -5.19 3.69
CA LEU A 36 6.28 -3.76 3.97
C LEU A 36 6.52 -3.47 5.46
N GLY A 37 6.56 -4.47 6.35
CA GLY A 37 6.86 -4.29 7.77
C GLY A 37 5.64 -3.96 8.65
N LEU A 38 4.42 -4.22 8.18
CA LEU A 38 3.23 -4.14 9.02
C LEU A 38 3.18 -5.33 9.99
N ASP A 39 2.61 -5.12 11.18
CA ASP A 39 2.27 -6.22 12.09
C ASP A 39 1.13 -7.09 11.52
N PHE A 40 0.99 -8.31 12.04
CA PHE A 40 0.01 -9.26 11.51
C PHE A 40 -1.45 -8.77 11.62
N PRO A 41 -1.93 -8.22 12.76
CA PRO A 41 -3.30 -7.72 12.86
C PRO A 41 -3.61 -6.61 11.85
N ALA A 42 -2.72 -5.63 11.68
CA ALA A 42 -2.91 -4.56 10.71
C ALA A 42 -2.81 -5.09 9.27
N ALA A 43 -1.84 -5.97 8.99
CA ALA A 43 -1.67 -6.60 7.70
C ALA A 43 -2.93 -7.38 7.28
N LEU A 44 -3.56 -8.11 8.22
CA LEU A 44 -4.79 -8.87 7.97
C LEU A 44 -5.98 -7.95 7.73
N ALA A 45 -6.17 -6.93 8.57
CA ALA A 45 -7.27 -5.97 8.41
C ALA A 45 -7.19 -5.25 7.05
N ILE A 46 -6.00 -4.81 6.65
CA ILE A 46 -5.77 -4.14 5.36
C ILE A 46 -5.97 -5.11 4.20
N ALA A 47 -5.49 -6.34 4.31
CA ALA A 47 -5.69 -7.37 3.29
C ALA A 47 -7.19 -7.66 3.10
N LEU A 48 -7.94 -7.86 4.18
CA LEU A 48 -9.38 -8.07 4.11
C LEU A 48 -10.12 -6.87 3.49
N GLY A 49 -9.82 -5.65 3.95
CA GLY A 49 -10.42 -4.42 3.42
C GLY A 49 -10.21 -4.26 1.91
N ARG A 50 -8.97 -4.47 1.44
CA ARG A 50 -8.62 -4.42 0.01
C ARG A 50 -9.41 -5.45 -0.80
N HIS A 51 -9.52 -6.68 -0.30
CA HIS A 51 -10.21 -7.75 -1.01
C HIS A 51 -11.73 -7.58 -1.00
N LEU A 52 -12.31 -7.02 0.06
CA LEU A 52 -13.73 -6.69 0.09
C LEU A 52 -14.07 -5.55 -0.87
N PHE A 53 -13.20 -4.54 -0.96
CA PHE A 53 -13.42 -3.37 -1.81
C PHE A 53 -13.15 -3.65 -3.31
N LEU A 54 -12.12 -4.44 -3.63
CA LEU A 54 -11.64 -4.67 -4.99
C LEU A 54 -11.99 -6.06 -5.55
N ARG A 55 -12.81 -6.86 -4.87
CA ARG A 55 -13.23 -8.18 -5.39
C ARG A 55 -13.88 -8.03 -6.77
N ASN A 56 -13.39 -8.78 -7.74
CA ASN A 56 -13.90 -8.73 -9.11
C ASN A 56 -13.90 -10.11 -9.80
N THR A 57 -13.73 -11.20 -9.03
CA THR A 57 -13.67 -12.57 -9.58
C THR A 57 -14.98 -13.33 -9.37
N SER A 58 -15.38 -13.60 -8.12
CA SER A 58 -16.63 -14.30 -7.80
C SER A 58 -17.11 -13.91 -6.40
N PHE A 59 -18.42 -13.99 -6.15
CA PHE A 59 -19.05 -13.58 -4.89
C PHE A 59 -18.46 -14.27 -3.64
N LEU A 60 -18.05 -15.53 -3.79
CA LEU A 60 -17.46 -16.35 -2.72
C LEU A 60 -15.92 -16.31 -2.69
N SER A 61 -15.29 -15.58 -3.62
CA SER A 61 -13.84 -15.53 -3.78
C SER A 61 -13.31 -14.16 -3.36
N LEU A 62 -12.51 -14.13 -2.29
CA LEU A 62 -11.70 -12.97 -1.92
C LEU A 62 -10.44 -12.90 -2.81
N ASN A 63 -10.57 -12.99 -4.13
CA ASN A 63 -9.45 -12.82 -5.06
C ASN A 63 -9.66 -11.57 -5.90
N ILE A 64 -8.57 -10.84 -6.14
CA ILE A 64 -8.54 -9.64 -6.97
C ILE A 64 -7.80 -9.99 -8.25
N HIS A 65 -8.47 -9.94 -9.39
CA HIS A 65 -7.84 -10.05 -10.69
C HIS A 65 -7.42 -8.66 -11.17
N VAL A 66 -6.11 -8.39 -11.15
CA VAL A 66 -5.54 -7.05 -11.36
C VAL A 66 -5.96 -6.41 -12.69
N PRO A 67 -5.94 -7.12 -13.84
CA PRO A 67 -6.32 -6.54 -15.13
C PRO A 67 -7.77 -6.06 -15.21
N SER A 68 -8.69 -6.69 -14.44
CA SER A 68 -10.12 -6.34 -14.44
C SER A 68 -10.50 -5.28 -13.40
N VAL A 69 -9.53 -4.65 -12.72
CA VAL A 69 -9.81 -3.56 -11.79
C VAL A 69 -10.03 -2.26 -12.58
N SER A 70 -11.22 -1.68 -12.47
CA SER A 70 -11.59 -0.43 -13.16
C SER A 70 -10.81 0.79 -12.66
N THR A 71 -10.35 0.77 -11.42
CA THR A 71 -9.50 1.83 -10.85
C THR A 71 -8.09 1.79 -11.44
N THR A 72 -7.73 2.86 -12.16
CA THR A 72 -6.42 2.99 -12.82
C THR A 72 -5.49 3.97 -12.12
N LYS A 73 -6.07 4.98 -11.47
CA LYS A 73 -5.37 6.07 -10.77
C LYS A 73 -5.35 5.81 -9.27
N THR A 74 -4.31 6.29 -8.59
CA THR A 74 -4.30 6.35 -7.12
C THR A 74 -5.22 7.47 -6.65
N LEU A 75 -5.71 7.41 -5.42
CA LEU A 75 -6.60 8.46 -4.89
C LEU A 75 -5.83 9.74 -4.52
N LEU A 76 -4.51 9.76 -4.73
CA LEU A 76 -3.65 10.94 -4.63
C LEU A 76 -3.19 11.46 -6.01
N ASP A 77 -3.67 10.88 -7.11
CA ASP A 77 -3.37 11.37 -8.46
C ASP A 77 -3.84 12.81 -8.64
N GLY A 78 -3.03 13.63 -9.34
CA GLY A 78 -3.33 15.04 -9.62
C GLY A 78 -3.05 16.02 -8.46
N ILE A 79 -2.61 15.55 -7.28
CA ILE A 79 -2.19 16.45 -6.20
C ILE A 79 -0.80 17.02 -6.55
N PRO A 80 -0.62 18.35 -6.62
CA PRO A 80 0.69 18.94 -6.87
C PRO A 80 1.58 18.77 -5.64
N ILE A 81 2.66 18.00 -5.80
CA ILE A 81 3.64 17.70 -4.76
C ILE A 81 5.03 18.12 -5.25
N ASP A 82 5.78 18.78 -4.38
CA ASP A 82 7.20 19.06 -4.57
C ASP A 82 8.02 17.89 -4.00
N GLU A 83 8.76 17.18 -4.86
CA GLU A 83 9.59 16.04 -4.48
C GLU A 83 10.63 16.41 -3.39
N LYS A 84 11.12 17.66 -3.38
CA LYS A 84 12.16 18.13 -2.45
C LYS A 84 11.63 18.50 -1.07
N ARG A 85 10.31 18.60 -0.91
CA ARG A 85 9.67 19.03 0.34
C ARG A 85 9.27 17.83 1.20
N ALA A 86 9.23 18.04 2.51
CA ALA A 86 8.63 17.10 3.45
C ALA A 86 7.23 17.56 3.86
N TYR A 87 6.32 16.61 4.06
CA TYR A 87 4.91 16.86 4.31
C TYR A 87 4.47 16.16 5.59
N SER A 88 3.70 16.87 6.40
CA SER A 88 3.03 16.29 7.56
C SER A 88 1.80 15.48 7.15
N ARG A 89 1.27 14.72 8.10
CA ARG A 89 -0.04 14.05 7.95
C ARG A 89 -1.14 15.02 7.52
N ALA A 90 -1.20 16.19 8.15
CA ALA A 90 -2.24 17.19 7.89
C ALA A 90 -2.12 17.76 6.48
N ASP A 91 -0.88 17.94 5.98
CA ASP A 91 -0.65 18.46 4.63
C ASP A 91 -1.19 17.51 3.57
N ILE A 92 -0.87 16.22 3.66
CA ILE A 92 -1.28 15.23 2.65
C ILE A 92 -2.77 14.92 2.74
N VAL A 93 -3.32 14.73 3.95
CA VAL A 93 -4.76 14.48 4.13
C VAL A 93 -5.57 15.72 3.71
N GLY A 94 -5.10 16.91 4.05
CA GLY A 94 -5.70 18.17 3.61
C GLY A 94 -5.65 18.35 2.10
N ALA A 95 -4.55 17.98 1.46
CA ALA A 95 -4.42 18.00 0.01
C ALA A 95 -5.39 17.01 -0.67
N ALA A 96 -5.49 15.78 -0.16
CA ALA A 96 -6.41 14.77 -0.66
C ALA A 96 -7.88 15.19 -0.52
N ARG A 97 -8.24 15.85 0.59
CA ARG A 97 -9.56 16.43 0.80
C ARG A 97 -9.88 17.50 -0.25
N ARG A 98 -8.93 18.40 -0.54
CA ARG A 98 -9.10 19.46 -1.56
C ARG A 98 -9.18 18.91 -2.98
N ASN A 99 -8.57 17.75 -3.25
CA ASN A 99 -8.55 17.11 -4.56
C ASN A 99 -9.88 16.41 -4.95
N GLY A 100 -10.93 16.50 -4.13
CA GLY A 100 -12.27 16.00 -4.48
C GLY A 100 -12.46 14.48 -4.32
N ASN A 101 -11.45 13.73 -3.88
CA ASN A 101 -11.53 12.27 -3.69
C ASN A 101 -12.23 11.83 -2.39
N GLY A 102 -12.86 12.78 -1.67
CA GLY A 102 -13.72 12.51 -0.52
C GLY A 102 -13.02 11.84 0.66
N VAL A 103 -13.77 11.02 1.40
CA VAL A 103 -13.26 10.27 2.57
C VAL A 103 -12.28 9.17 2.15
N LEU A 104 -12.48 8.57 0.97
CA LEU A 104 -11.58 7.53 0.46
C LEU A 104 -10.19 8.08 0.14
N GLY A 105 -10.10 9.26 -0.48
CA GLY A 105 -8.80 9.91 -0.72
C GLY A 105 -8.09 10.30 0.58
N GLN A 106 -8.83 10.69 1.61
CA GLN A 106 -8.26 10.97 2.94
C GLN A 106 -7.74 9.69 3.62
N ALA A 107 -8.48 8.58 3.49
CA ALA A 107 -8.05 7.29 4.01
C ALA A 107 -6.80 6.77 3.27
N ASP A 108 -6.73 6.92 1.96
CA ASP A 108 -5.57 6.53 1.14
C ASP A 108 -4.34 7.40 1.45
N ALA A 109 -4.54 8.71 1.60
CA ALA A 109 -3.53 9.66 2.10
C ALA A 109 -2.98 9.25 3.47
N LEU A 110 -3.86 8.90 4.40
CA LEU A 110 -3.48 8.50 5.75
C LEU A 110 -2.73 7.17 5.73
N GLY A 111 -3.18 6.21 4.93
CA GLY A 111 -2.52 4.91 4.77
C GLY A 111 -1.13 5.06 4.16
N MET A 112 -0.99 5.88 3.12
CA MET A 112 0.31 6.21 2.52
C MET A 112 1.22 6.91 3.55
N TRP A 113 0.70 7.89 4.29
CA TRP A 113 1.47 8.55 5.35
C TRP A 113 1.93 7.57 6.42
N ALA A 114 1.05 6.74 6.96
CA ALA A 114 1.39 5.75 7.97
C ALA A 114 2.46 4.76 7.47
N LEU A 115 2.46 4.47 6.16
CA LEU A 115 3.42 3.57 5.55
C LEU A 115 4.78 4.24 5.31
N ALA A 116 4.80 5.47 4.79
CA ALA A 116 6.02 6.11 4.29
C ALA A 116 6.67 7.10 5.28
N ALA A 117 5.95 7.54 6.31
CA ALA A 117 6.44 8.55 7.23
C ALA A 117 7.69 8.07 7.98
N ASP A 118 8.63 8.99 8.16
CA ASP A 118 9.77 8.77 9.02
C ASP A 118 9.32 8.74 10.49
N VAL A 119 9.71 7.70 11.22
CA VAL A 119 9.25 7.45 12.59
C VAL A 119 9.72 8.53 13.58
N ARG A 120 10.85 9.19 13.30
CA ARG A 120 11.41 10.22 14.19
C ARG A 120 10.76 11.57 13.97
N THR A 121 10.47 11.90 12.72
CA THR A 121 9.97 13.23 12.33
C THR A 121 8.47 13.28 12.10
N GLY A 122 7.82 12.15 11.84
CA GLY A 122 6.41 12.07 11.46
C GLY A 122 6.12 12.64 10.07
N LEU A 123 7.16 12.94 9.28
CA LEU A 123 7.05 13.55 7.96
C LEU A 123 7.26 12.52 6.85
N VAL A 124 6.57 12.74 5.73
CA VAL A 124 6.73 11.98 4.49
C VAL A 124 7.51 12.84 3.49
N ARG A 125 8.47 12.25 2.80
CA ARG A 125 9.22 12.93 1.72
C ARG A 125 8.33 13.07 0.49
N GLY A 126 8.40 14.20 -0.21
CA GLY A 126 7.66 14.42 -1.45
C GLY A 126 7.93 13.33 -2.49
N GLU A 127 9.18 12.86 -2.59
CA GLU A 127 9.58 11.68 -3.37
C GLU A 127 8.70 10.44 -3.11
N ASP A 128 8.34 10.16 -1.85
CA ASP A 128 7.51 9.01 -1.48
C ASP A 128 6.04 9.21 -1.91
N VAL A 129 5.53 10.44 -1.80
CA VAL A 129 4.18 10.78 -2.28
C VAL A 129 4.11 10.65 -3.80
N VAL A 130 5.14 11.13 -4.52
CA VAL A 130 5.22 11.00 -5.98
C VAL A 130 5.42 9.54 -6.40
N ALA A 131 6.23 8.77 -5.66
CA ALA A 131 6.34 7.33 -5.86
C ALA A 131 4.99 6.62 -5.66
N PHE A 132 4.15 7.08 -4.72
CA PHE A 132 2.80 6.56 -4.56
C PHE A 132 1.92 6.90 -5.76
N GLN A 133 1.94 8.16 -6.22
CA GLN A 133 1.22 8.59 -7.42
C GLN A 133 1.61 7.78 -8.67
N ARG A 134 2.88 7.39 -8.79
CA ARG A 134 3.43 6.55 -9.87
C ARG A 134 3.23 5.05 -9.67
N GLY A 135 2.78 4.63 -8.50
CA GLY A 135 2.55 3.23 -8.13
C GLY A 135 3.81 2.43 -7.80
N THR A 136 4.91 3.09 -7.43
CA THR A 136 6.22 2.47 -7.14
C THR A 136 6.62 2.56 -5.67
N LEU A 137 5.80 3.18 -4.81
CA LEU A 137 6.12 3.39 -3.39
C LEU A 137 6.46 2.09 -2.65
N PHE A 138 5.71 1.00 -2.88
CA PHE A 138 5.91 -0.25 -2.13
C PHE A 138 7.28 -0.87 -2.41
N GLU A 139 7.79 -0.78 -3.64
CA GLU A 139 9.14 -1.22 -3.98
C GLU A 139 10.21 -0.37 -3.30
N VAL A 140 10.01 0.95 -3.25
CA VAL A 140 10.91 1.89 -2.56
C VAL A 140 10.96 1.58 -1.06
N ILE A 141 9.81 1.35 -0.43
CA ILE A 141 9.70 1.05 1.00
C ILE A 141 10.28 -0.32 1.31
N GLU A 142 9.93 -1.35 0.54
CA GLU A 142 10.51 -2.70 0.70
C GLU A 142 12.04 -2.62 0.64
N ARG A 143 12.60 -1.93 -0.36
CA ARG A 143 14.06 -1.76 -0.48
C ARG A 143 14.66 -0.98 0.69
N ARG A 144 14.00 0.09 1.15
CA ARG A 144 14.44 0.92 2.29
C ARG A 144 14.46 0.12 3.60
N ARG A 145 13.52 -0.81 3.78
CA ARG A 145 13.36 -1.64 4.99
C ARG A 145 14.16 -2.94 4.94
N ARG A 146 14.50 -3.43 3.75
CA ARG A 146 15.34 -4.60 3.53
C ARG A 146 16.71 -4.41 4.21
N GLY A 147 17.03 -5.31 5.15
CA GLY A 147 18.30 -5.29 5.88
C GLY A 147 18.37 -4.36 7.10
N ARG A 148 17.30 -3.61 7.44
CA ARG A 148 17.30 -2.69 8.59
C ARG A 148 16.85 -3.27 9.92
N GLY A 149 16.70 -4.59 10.07
CA GLY A 149 16.28 -5.21 11.35
C GLY A 149 14.89 -4.78 11.86
N GLN A 150 14.17 -3.91 11.14
CA GLN A 150 12.77 -3.57 11.36
C GLN A 150 11.84 -4.55 10.66
N VAL A 151 12.21 -5.83 10.66
CA VAL A 151 11.23 -6.89 10.47
C VAL A 151 10.69 -7.14 11.87
N LEU A 152 9.52 -6.57 12.17
CA LEU A 152 8.82 -6.96 13.39
C LEU A 152 8.66 -8.49 13.35
N PRO A 153 9.03 -9.20 14.42
CA PRO A 153 9.12 -10.64 14.39
C PRO A 153 7.78 -11.26 13.99
N PHE A 154 7.90 -12.36 13.26
CA PHE A 154 6.90 -13.07 12.47
C PHE A 154 5.62 -13.53 13.19
N TRP A 155 5.42 -13.17 14.46
CA TRP A 155 4.28 -13.37 15.36
C TRP A 155 4.85 -13.41 16.80
N ARG A 156 4.19 -12.77 17.76
CA ARG A 156 3.85 -13.47 19.01
C ARG A 156 2.34 -13.73 18.84
N GLY A 157 1.79 -14.94 18.66
CA GLY A 157 2.03 -16.23 19.33
C GLY A 157 3.47 -16.61 19.63
N GLY A 158 3.85 -16.54 20.90
CA GLY A 158 4.99 -17.33 21.43
C GLY A 158 4.46 -18.49 22.28
N PRO A 159 5.32 -19.29 22.94
CA PRO A 159 6.80 -19.32 22.97
C PRO A 159 7.35 -20.65 22.36
N ILE A 160 8.64 -21.01 22.26
CA ILE A 160 9.83 -21.11 23.16
C ILE A 160 11.02 -21.30 22.16
N SER A 161 12.24 -20.76 22.28
CA SER A 161 13.26 -20.80 23.34
C SER A 161 14.22 -19.62 23.18
#